data_AF-A0ABC8S3I6-F1
#
_entry.id   AF-A0ABC8S3I6-F1
#
_cell.length_a   1.000
_cell.length_b   1.000
_cell.length_c   1.000
_cell.angle_alpha   90.00
_cell.angle_beta   90.00
_cell.angle_gamma   90.00
#
_symmetry.space_group_name_H-M   'P 1'
#
loop_
_entity.id
_entity.type
_entity.pdbx_description
1 polymer ?
#
loop_
_entity_poly.entity_id
_entity_poly.type
_entity_poly.pdbx_seq_one_letter_code
_entity_poly.pdbx_strand_id
1 'polypeptide(L)'
;MIKIAIKSLSRYSPLPTNSNSPMAYFRLPFLAILFIFFLFAITVRAQVSVNQTFKYVNQGKFGDRIIEYNASYRVIRNNIYTFYTFPFHLCFYNTTPDAFILAIRAGIPRDKSLMRWVWDANRNHAVGGNATLTLGQDGNLILFEADGRVVWQTNTAN
;
A
#
# COMPACT_ATOMS: atom_id res chain seq x y z
N MET A 1 -51.27 93.49 41.71
CA MET A 1 -50.09 92.68 41.32
C MET A 1 -50.62 91.41 40.65
N ILE A 2 -50.51 91.32 39.31
CA ILE A 2 -51.17 90.30 38.46
C ILE A 2 -50.21 89.13 38.24
N LYS A 3 -50.66 87.88 38.44
CA LYS A 3 -49.91 86.65 38.11
C LYS A 3 -50.33 86.13 36.73
N ILE A 4 -49.33 85.91 35.88
CA ILE A 4 -49.42 85.34 34.53
C ILE A 4 -49.37 83.81 34.64
N ALA A 5 -50.26 83.10 33.93
CA ALA A 5 -50.21 81.65 33.76
C ALA A 5 -49.71 81.31 32.35
N ILE A 6 -48.65 80.50 32.26
CA ILE A 6 -48.11 79.96 31.00
C ILE A 6 -48.64 78.53 30.82
N LYS A 7 -49.23 78.28 29.65
CA LYS A 7 -49.86 77.01 29.22
C LYS A 7 -48.79 76.03 28.75
N SER A 8 -48.74 74.80 29.28
CA SER A 8 -47.76 73.79 28.89
C SER A 8 -48.10 73.12 27.56
N LEU A 9 -47.09 72.91 26.71
CA LEU A 9 -47.18 72.22 25.41
C LEU A 9 -47.25 70.68 25.55
N SER A 10 -47.93 70.06 24.59
CA SER A 10 -48.27 68.64 24.45
C SER A 10 -47.07 67.70 24.24
N ARG A 11 -47.16 66.48 24.81
CA ARG A 11 -46.18 65.39 24.61
C ARG A 11 -46.29 64.80 23.19
N TYR A 12 -45.15 64.61 22.52
CA TYR A 12 -45.03 63.73 21.35
C TYR A 12 -44.95 62.26 21.81
N SER A 13 -45.65 61.37 21.12
CA SER A 13 -45.55 59.91 21.30
C SER A 13 -44.73 59.30 20.15
N PRO A 14 -43.78 58.38 20.39
CA PRO A 14 -43.05 57.72 19.31
C PRO A 14 -43.85 56.55 18.71
N LEU A 15 -43.66 56.32 17.40
CA LEU A 15 -44.21 55.19 16.63
C LEU A 15 -43.55 53.86 17.04
N PRO A 16 -44.26 52.71 16.97
CA PRO A 16 -43.68 51.42 17.34
C PRO A 16 -42.69 50.93 16.27
N THR A 17 -41.51 50.51 16.72
CA THR A 17 -40.51 49.85 15.88
C THR A 17 -40.95 48.41 15.57
N ASN A 18 -41.05 48.09 14.29
CA ASN A 18 -41.44 46.78 13.79
C ASN A 18 -40.37 45.73 14.14
N SER A 19 -40.86 44.57 14.59
CA SER A 19 -40.16 43.46 15.21
C SER A 19 -38.96 42.92 14.44
N ASN A 20 -37.91 42.62 15.19
CA ASN A 20 -36.81 41.73 14.83
C ASN A 20 -37.35 40.42 14.24
N SER A 21 -37.06 40.14 12.97
CA SER A 21 -37.11 38.77 12.47
C SER A 21 -35.86 38.05 13.00
N PRO A 22 -36.00 36.96 13.78
CA PRO A 22 -34.83 36.18 14.15
C PRO A 22 -34.29 35.49 12.91
N MET A 23 -33.06 35.85 12.53
CA MET A 23 -32.28 35.12 11.54
C MET A 23 -32.12 33.69 12.09
N ALA A 24 -32.89 32.74 11.55
CA ALA A 24 -32.85 31.35 11.97
C ALA A 24 -31.50 30.75 11.57
N TYR A 25 -30.54 30.75 12.49
CA TYR A 25 -29.28 30.03 12.29
C TYR A 25 -29.60 28.54 12.17
N PHE A 26 -29.43 27.98 10.97
CA PHE A 26 -29.45 26.54 10.74
C PHE A 26 -28.34 25.91 11.58
N ARG A 27 -28.68 25.45 12.78
CA ARG A 27 -27.78 24.61 13.58
C ARG A 27 -27.82 23.22 12.97
N LEU A 28 -26.83 22.92 12.13
CA LEU A 28 -26.56 21.53 11.76
C LEU A 28 -26.32 20.76 13.06
N PRO A 29 -27.16 19.77 13.42
CA PRO A 29 -26.97 19.02 14.65
C PRO A 29 -25.62 18.32 14.54
N PHE A 30 -24.82 18.37 15.59
CA PHE A 30 -23.52 17.70 15.67
C PHE A 30 -23.59 16.23 15.22
N LEU A 31 -24.73 15.56 15.44
CA LEU A 31 -25.04 14.22 14.92
C LEU A 31 -25.06 14.12 13.39
N ALA A 32 -25.62 15.11 12.68
CA ALA A 32 -25.61 15.12 11.22
C ALA A 32 -24.20 15.31 10.67
N ILE A 33 -23.37 16.11 11.35
CA ILE A 33 -21.95 16.27 11.00
C ILE A 33 -21.20 14.94 11.21
N LEU A 34 -21.40 14.27 12.35
CA LEU A 34 -20.81 12.95 12.64
C LEU A 34 -21.26 11.87 11.64
N PHE A 35 -22.54 11.88 11.26
CA PHE A 35 -23.10 10.98 10.25
C PHE A 35 -22.47 11.23 8.88
N ILE A 36 -22.27 12.50 8.50
CA ILE A 36 -21.55 12.88 7.27
C ILE A 36 -20.09 12.38 7.33
N PHE A 37 -19.39 12.51 8.46
CA PHE A 37 -18.03 11.97 8.61
C PHE A 37 -17.99 10.44 8.44
N PHE A 38 -18.99 9.70 8.92
CA PHE A 38 -19.12 8.25 8.70
C PHE A 38 -19.43 7.90 7.23
N LEU A 39 -20.24 8.71 6.53
CA LEU A 39 -20.54 8.51 5.11
C LEU A 39 -19.33 8.80 4.20
N PHE A 40 -18.40 9.66 4.62
CA PHE A 40 -17.15 9.95 3.92
C PHE A 40 -15.93 9.20 4.47
N ALA A 41 -16.13 8.17 5.29
CA ALA A 41 -15.06 7.24 5.66
C ALA A 41 -14.73 6.32 4.48
N ILE A 42 -14.17 6.89 3.41
CA ILE A 42 -13.74 6.14 2.24
C ILE A 42 -12.40 5.49 2.60
N THR A 43 -12.34 4.15 2.62
CA THR A 43 -11.06 3.45 2.68
C THR A 43 -10.42 3.49 1.30
N VAL A 44 -9.44 4.37 1.09
CA VAL A 44 -8.57 4.30 -0.10
C VAL A 44 -7.56 3.18 0.13
N ARG A 45 -7.54 2.20 -0.78
CA ARG A 45 -6.52 1.15 -0.84
C ARG A 45 -5.57 1.52 -1.98
N ALA A 46 -4.27 1.62 -1.75
CA ALA A 46 -3.36 1.86 -2.86
C ALA A 46 -3.29 0.60 -3.73
N GLN A 47 -3.05 0.76 -5.02
CA GLN A 47 -2.95 -0.39 -5.92
C GLN A 47 -1.66 -0.31 -6.70
N VAL A 48 -1.00 -1.46 -6.85
CA VAL A 48 0.11 -1.59 -7.79
C VAL A 48 -0.45 -1.49 -9.20
N SER A 49 0.14 -0.64 -10.02
CA SER A 49 -0.27 -0.48 -11.41
C SER A 49 0.00 -1.77 -12.20
N VAL A 50 -0.84 -2.07 -13.20
CA VAL A 50 -0.78 -3.35 -13.94
C VAL A 50 0.62 -3.60 -14.54
N ASN A 51 1.29 -2.57 -15.04
CA ASN A 51 2.63 -2.68 -15.63
C ASN A 51 3.76 -2.89 -14.60
N GLN A 52 3.47 -2.73 -13.30
CA GLN A 52 4.39 -2.99 -12.19
C GLN A 52 4.10 -4.34 -11.49
N THR A 53 3.06 -5.06 -11.91
CA THR A 53 2.80 -6.44 -11.47
C THR A 53 3.67 -7.43 -12.25
N PHE A 54 3.87 -8.63 -11.71
CA PHE A 54 4.56 -9.70 -12.44
C PHE A 54 4.14 -11.10 -11.98
N LYS A 55 4.37 -12.07 -12.88
CA LYS A 55 4.34 -13.50 -12.61
C LYS A 55 5.62 -14.13 -13.15
N TYR A 56 6.30 -14.90 -12.32
CA TYR A 56 7.48 -15.66 -12.69
C TYR A 56 7.28 -17.13 -12.34
N VAL A 57 7.53 -18.02 -13.30
CA VAL A 57 7.48 -19.46 -13.10
C VAL A 57 8.91 -19.97 -12.91
N ASN A 58 9.15 -20.72 -11.84
CA ASN A 58 10.44 -21.31 -11.51
C ASN A 58 10.77 -22.47 -12.47
N GLN A 59 11.23 -22.10 -13.66
CA GLN A 59 11.62 -22.99 -14.75
C GLN A 59 12.88 -22.49 -15.45
N GLY A 60 13.50 -23.37 -16.25
CA GLY A 60 14.63 -23.05 -17.11
C GLY A 60 15.99 -23.47 -16.56
N LYS A 61 17.04 -22.95 -17.18
CA LYS A 61 18.43 -23.31 -16.87
C LYS A 61 18.90 -22.66 -15.57
N PHE A 62 19.76 -23.38 -14.84
CA PHE A 62 20.48 -22.80 -13.71
C PHE A 62 21.57 -21.83 -14.16
N GLY A 63 21.96 -20.96 -13.26
CA GLY A 63 23.13 -20.11 -13.43
C GLY A 63 24.42 -20.93 -13.49
N ASP A 64 25.45 -20.32 -14.05
CA ASP A 64 26.73 -20.95 -14.42
C ASP A 64 27.90 -20.53 -13.52
N ARG A 65 27.62 -19.84 -12.40
CA ARG A 65 28.64 -19.39 -11.45
C ARG A 65 28.57 -20.18 -10.15
N ILE A 66 29.74 -20.40 -9.55
CA ILE A 66 29.82 -20.99 -8.22
C ILE A 66 29.28 -19.98 -7.21
N ILE A 67 28.49 -20.49 -6.28
CA ILE A 67 27.81 -19.74 -5.24
C ILE A 67 27.93 -20.50 -3.92
N GLU A 68 27.69 -19.80 -2.81
CA GLU A 68 27.64 -20.37 -1.48
C GLU A 68 26.84 -21.69 -1.43
N TYR A 69 27.40 -22.67 -0.72
CA TYR A 69 26.91 -24.07 -0.63
C TYR A 69 26.91 -24.87 -1.92
N ASN A 70 27.61 -24.39 -2.96
CA ASN A 70 27.57 -24.99 -4.30
C ASN A 70 26.12 -25.17 -4.80
N ALA A 71 25.24 -24.23 -4.43
CA ALA A 71 23.83 -24.32 -4.74
C ALA A 71 23.58 -24.13 -6.24
N SER A 72 22.53 -24.76 -6.75
CA SER A 72 21.95 -24.40 -8.04
C SER A 72 21.04 -23.19 -7.85
N TYR A 73 20.96 -22.30 -8.85
CA TYR A 73 20.15 -21.09 -8.73
C TYR A 73 19.58 -20.60 -10.06
N ARG A 74 18.48 -19.87 -10.00
CA ARG A 74 17.87 -19.16 -11.13
C ARG A 74 17.66 -17.71 -10.75
N VAL A 75 18.16 -16.80 -11.59
CA VAL A 75 17.86 -15.37 -11.43
C VAL A 75 16.43 -15.13 -11.88
N ILE A 76 15.64 -14.47 -11.04
CA ILE A 76 14.27 -14.09 -11.37
C ILE A 76 14.35 -12.92 -12.36
N ARG A 77 13.71 -13.11 -13.51
CA ARG A 77 13.63 -12.13 -14.59
C ARG A 77 12.43 -12.41 -15.48
N ASN A 78 11.88 -11.38 -16.10
CA ASN A 78 10.92 -11.48 -17.18
C ASN A 78 11.42 -10.66 -18.39
N ASN A 79 10.56 -10.43 -19.39
CA ASN A 79 10.93 -9.67 -20.59
C ASN A 79 11.21 -8.18 -20.36
N ILE A 80 10.86 -7.66 -19.18
CA ILE A 80 10.96 -6.24 -18.82
C ILE A 80 12.01 -6.02 -17.72
N TYR A 81 11.99 -6.85 -16.69
CA TYR A 81 12.78 -6.69 -15.48
C TYR A 81 13.72 -7.87 -15.28
N THR A 82 14.99 -7.58 -15.01
CA THR A 82 15.93 -8.50 -14.37
C THR A 82 16.15 -7.93 -12.99
N PHE A 83 15.42 -8.44 -11.98
CA PHE A 83 15.33 -7.89 -10.63
C PHE A 83 16.71 -7.78 -9.96
N TYR A 84 17.42 -6.70 -10.30
CA TYR A 84 18.81 -6.46 -10.03
C TYR A 84 18.99 -5.01 -9.62
N THR A 85 19.59 -4.83 -8.45
CA THR A 85 20.04 -3.54 -7.95
C THR A 85 21.44 -3.78 -7.44
N PHE A 86 22.46 -3.20 -8.08
CA PHE A 86 23.86 -3.49 -7.75
C PHE A 86 24.11 -3.49 -6.23
N PRO A 87 24.71 -4.55 -5.63
CA PRO A 87 25.17 -5.82 -6.22
C PRO A 87 24.19 -7.01 -6.06
N PHE A 88 22.90 -6.76 -5.84
CA PHE A 88 21.90 -7.74 -5.43
C PHE A 88 21.02 -8.24 -6.57
N HIS A 89 20.75 -9.55 -6.58
CA HIS A 89 19.77 -10.21 -7.44
C HIS A 89 18.71 -10.94 -6.63
N LEU A 90 17.47 -10.90 -7.10
CA LEU A 90 16.41 -11.81 -6.65
C LEU A 90 16.53 -13.14 -7.40
N CYS A 91 16.50 -14.26 -6.66
CA CYS A 91 16.77 -15.60 -7.17
C CYS A 91 15.86 -16.65 -6.54
N PHE A 92 15.75 -17.81 -7.21
CA PHE A 92 15.55 -19.09 -6.54
C PHE A 92 16.89 -19.80 -6.39
N TYR A 93 17.10 -20.51 -5.28
CA TYR A 93 18.22 -21.44 -5.13
C TYR A 93 17.79 -22.77 -4.53
N ASN A 94 18.60 -23.80 -4.74
CA ASN A 94 18.42 -25.10 -4.10
C ASN A 94 19.77 -25.78 -3.86
N THR A 95 19.90 -26.43 -2.70
CA THR A 95 21.00 -27.34 -2.35
C THR A 95 20.56 -28.81 -2.40
N THR A 96 19.24 -29.04 -2.42
CA THR A 96 18.61 -30.35 -2.63
C THR A 96 17.83 -30.30 -3.95
N PRO A 97 17.90 -31.34 -4.82
CA PRO A 97 17.13 -31.35 -6.06
C PRO A 97 15.64 -31.08 -5.81
N ASP A 98 15.07 -30.22 -6.65
CA ASP A 98 13.65 -29.85 -6.64
C ASP A 98 13.12 -29.19 -5.35
N ALA A 99 13.99 -28.70 -4.46
CA ALA A 99 13.62 -27.99 -3.24
C ALA A 99 14.14 -26.54 -3.26
N PHE A 100 13.33 -25.63 -3.78
CA PHE A 100 13.72 -24.24 -4.06
C PHE A 100 13.33 -23.26 -2.95
N ILE A 101 14.25 -22.33 -2.71
CA ILE A 101 14.11 -21.22 -1.78
C ILE A 101 14.19 -19.90 -2.55
N LEU A 102 13.23 -19.01 -2.33
CA LEU A 102 13.27 -17.61 -2.77
C LEU A 102 14.29 -16.84 -1.94
N ALA A 103 15.23 -16.15 -2.60
CA ALA A 103 16.36 -15.54 -1.93
C ALA A 103 16.88 -14.30 -2.64
N ILE A 104 17.69 -13.53 -1.91
CA ILE A 104 18.52 -12.46 -2.45
C ILE A 104 19.98 -12.91 -2.39
N ARG A 105 20.67 -12.72 -3.50
CA ARG A 105 22.12 -12.95 -3.62
C ARG A 105 22.87 -11.64 -3.75
N ALA A 106 24.01 -11.51 -3.08
CA ALA A 106 25.01 -10.49 -3.38
C ALA A 106 26.10 -11.04 -4.32
N GLY A 107 26.35 -10.33 -5.42
CA GLY A 107 27.42 -10.65 -6.37
C GLY A 107 27.21 -10.00 -7.75
N ILE A 108 28.32 -9.63 -8.38
CA ILE A 108 28.32 -8.95 -9.67
C ILE A 108 28.11 -9.96 -10.80
N PRO A 109 27.22 -9.68 -11.79
CA PRO A 109 27.08 -10.51 -12.97
C PRO A 109 28.41 -10.80 -13.65
N ARG A 110 28.62 -12.06 -14.07
CA ARG A 110 29.81 -12.55 -14.80
C ARG A 110 31.11 -12.58 -14.00
N ASP A 111 31.16 -12.01 -12.80
CA ASP A 111 32.28 -12.17 -11.88
C ASP A 111 32.44 -13.65 -11.49
N LYS A 112 33.68 -14.08 -11.27
CA LYS A 112 34.05 -15.43 -10.83
C LYS A 112 34.22 -15.51 -9.30
N SER A 113 34.18 -14.39 -8.61
CA SER A 113 34.21 -14.32 -7.15
C SER A 113 33.02 -15.07 -6.55
N LEU A 114 33.26 -15.71 -5.40
CA LEU A 114 32.21 -16.43 -4.68
C LEU A 114 31.08 -15.47 -4.29
N MET A 115 29.87 -15.78 -4.77
CA MET A 115 28.66 -15.02 -4.47
C MET A 115 27.97 -15.62 -3.25
N ARG A 116 27.24 -14.80 -2.49
CA ARG A 116 26.66 -15.20 -1.19
C ARG A 116 25.16 -14.94 -1.12
N TRP A 117 24.46 -15.79 -0.39
CA TRP A 117 23.07 -15.57 -0.03
C TRP A 117 23.01 -14.57 1.11
N VAL A 118 22.23 -13.51 0.96
CA VAL A 118 22.10 -12.47 2.00
C VAL A 118 20.73 -12.47 2.67
N TRP A 119 19.75 -13.15 2.06
CA TRP A 119 18.41 -13.31 2.61
C TRP A 119 17.67 -14.48 1.95
N ASP A 120 16.82 -15.17 2.70
CA ASP A 120 15.87 -16.18 2.20
C ASP A 120 14.48 -16.07 2.85
N ALA A 121 13.45 -16.47 2.09
CA ALA A 121 12.04 -16.29 2.48
C ALA A 121 11.43 -17.57 3.09
N ASN A 122 11.45 -18.66 2.32
CA ASN A 122 10.68 -19.87 2.57
C ASN A 122 11.56 -21.05 3.01
N ARG A 123 12.64 -20.76 3.75
CA ARG A 123 13.65 -21.75 4.19
C ARG A 123 13.08 -22.99 4.89
N ASN A 124 11.93 -22.85 5.56
CA ASN A 124 11.29 -23.95 6.29
C ASN A 124 10.32 -24.77 5.42
N HIS A 125 9.86 -24.21 4.29
CA HIS A 125 8.95 -24.84 3.34
C HIS A 125 9.43 -24.54 1.91
N ALA A 126 10.37 -25.34 1.42
CA ALA A 126 10.83 -25.25 0.05
C ALA A 126 9.70 -25.55 -0.95
N VAL A 127 9.77 -24.94 -2.13
CA VAL A 127 8.83 -25.18 -3.24
C VAL A 127 9.45 -26.06 -4.31
N GLY A 128 8.62 -26.78 -5.07
CA GLY A 128 9.02 -27.59 -6.21
C GLY A 128 9.41 -26.79 -7.45
N GLY A 129 9.81 -27.51 -8.50
CA GLY A 129 9.83 -26.99 -9.86
C GLY A 129 8.45 -26.52 -10.30
N ASN A 130 8.39 -25.53 -11.19
CA ASN A 130 7.14 -24.90 -11.66
C ASN A 130 6.39 -24.05 -10.60
N ALA A 131 6.94 -23.91 -9.39
CA ALA A 131 6.47 -22.93 -8.43
C ALA A 131 6.41 -21.52 -9.03
N THR A 132 5.49 -20.69 -8.56
CA THR A 132 5.23 -19.38 -9.14
C THR A 132 5.40 -18.27 -8.10
N LEU A 133 6.18 -17.24 -8.45
CA LEU A 133 6.23 -15.98 -7.69
C LEU A 133 5.38 -14.92 -8.40
N THR A 134 4.46 -14.28 -7.68
CA THR A 134 3.59 -13.23 -8.24
C THR A 134 3.55 -12.00 -7.36
N LEU A 135 3.57 -10.83 -7.97
CA LEU A 135 3.16 -9.57 -7.34
C LEU A 135 1.85 -9.10 -7.99
N GLY A 136 0.78 -9.04 -7.20
CA GLY A 136 -0.55 -8.63 -7.64
C GLY A 136 -0.80 -7.12 -7.51
N GLN A 137 -1.95 -6.65 -8.01
CA GLN A 137 -2.39 -5.25 -7.86
C GLN A 137 -2.68 -4.88 -6.40
N ASP A 138 -2.99 -5.87 -5.56
CA ASP A 138 -3.18 -5.72 -4.12
C ASP A 138 -1.87 -5.44 -3.37
N GLY A 139 -0.72 -5.54 -4.05
CA GLY A 139 0.60 -5.31 -3.47
C GLY A 139 1.13 -6.48 -2.66
N ASN A 140 0.50 -7.65 -2.71
CA ASN A 140 0.98 -8.85 -2.03
C ASN A 140 1.94 -9.62 -2.95
N LEU A 141 3.13 -9.95 -2.42
CA LEU A 141 4.08 -10.81 -3.10
C LEU A 141 3.87 -12.24 -2.59
N ILE A 142 3.41 -13.12 -3.47
CA ILE A 142 2.99 -14.49 -3.11
C ILE A 142 3.86 -15.50 -3.85
N LEU A 143 4.33 -16.50 -3.11
CA LEU A 143 4.99 -17.69 -3.62
C LEU A 143 4.04 -18.89 -3.54
N PHE A 144 3.71 -19.42 -4.72
CA PHE A 144 2.87 -20.60 -4.89
C PHE A 144 3.70 -21.82 -5.23
N GLU A 145 3.27 -22.97 -4.73
CA GLU A 145 3.66 -24.28 -5.24
C GLU A 145 3.04 -24.51 -6.64
N ALA A 146 3.56 -25.49 -7.38
CA ALA A 146 3.06 -25.85 -8.71
C ALA A 146 1.56 -26.23 -8.73
N ASP A 147 1.02 -26.73 -7.62
CA ASP A 147 -0.40 -27.08 -7.46
C ASP A 147 -1.30 -25.88 -7.11
N GLY A 148 -0.73 -24.68 -6.96
CA GLY A 148 -1.46 -23.46 -6.61
C GLY A 148 -1.58 -23.21 -5.10
N ARG A 149 -1.02 -24.06 -4.24
CA ARG A 149 -0.98 -23.81 -2.79
C ARG A 149 -0.03 -22.66 -2.47
N VAL A 150 -0.46 -21.74 -1.62
CA VAL A 150 0.40 -20.68 -1.07
C VAL A 150 1.43 -21.29 -0.12
N VAL A 151 2.71 -21.05 -0.37
CA VAL A 151 3.82 -21.50 0.48
C VAL A 151 4.37 -20.38 1.34
N TRP A 152 4.48 -19.18 0.77
CA TRP A 152 4.96 -17.98 1.46
C TRP A 152 4.33 -16.73 0.85
N GLN A 153 4.16 -15.68 1.63
CA GLN A 153 3.71 -14.38 1.16
C GLN A 153 4.15 -13.26 2.10
N THR A 154 4.17 -12.02 1.61
CA THR A 154 4.48 -10.83 2.42
C THR A 154 3.32 -10.39 3.30
N ASN A 155 2.07 -10.75 2.96
CA ASN A 155 0.85 -10.22 3.59
C ASN A 155 0.77 -8.68 3.56
N THR A 156 1.40 -8.07 2.55
CA THR A 156 1.33 -6.63 2.34
C THR A 156 0.05 -6.30 1.61
N ALA A 157 -0.62 -5.23 2.05
CA ALA A 157 -1.63 -4.54 1.28
C ALA A 157 -1.03 -3.18 0.91
N ASN A 158 -1.11 -2.83 -0.37
CA ASN A 158 -0.96 -1.43 -0.78
C ASN A 158 -2.30 -0.73 -0.53
#